data_AF-A0A485AFE4-F1
#
_entry.id   AF-A0A485AFE4-F1
#
_cell.length_a   1.000
_cell.length_b   1.000
_cell.length_c   1.000
_cell.angle_alpha   90.00
_cell.angle_beta   90.00
_cell.angle_gamma   90.00
#
_symmetry.space_group_name_H-M   'P 1'
#
loop_
_entity.id
_entity.type
_entity.pdbx_description
1 polymer ?
#
loop_
_entity_poly.entity_id
_entity_poly.type
_entity_poly.pdbx_seq_one_letter_code
_entity_poly.pdbx_strand_id
1 'polypeptide(L)'
;MILSLAPETNGQVAVKAWQALGEFTGRDHTHLAINKEDEKIRFRDIQAQPRKIISSPTWSGLESEHVSYNAGYTNVHELIPWRTLSGRQQLYQDHPWMRAFGESLVVYRPPIDTRSVSHMHEIPPNGFPEKALNFLTRTRNGGFTPPTAKTC
;
A
#
# COMPACT_ATOMS: atom_id res chain seq x y z
N MET A 1 20.81 -10.24 9.17
CA MET A 1 19.50 -10.76 9.61
C MET A 1 18.43 -10.51 8.56
N ILE A 2 18.02 -9.25 8.31
CA ILE A 2 16.93 -8.90 7.37
C ILE A 2 17.15 -9.51 5.97
N LEU A 3 18.27 -9.18 5.31
CA LEU A 3 18.59 -9.63 3.95
C LEU A 3 18.75 -11.16 3.77
N SER A 4 18.91 -11.89 4.88
CA SER A 4 19.09 -13.34 4.82
C SER A 4 17.78 -14.10 5.02
N LEU A 5 16.81 -13.49 5.72
CA LEU A 5 15.52 -14.09 6.07
C LEU A 5 14.40 -13.64 5.15
N ALA A 6 14.53 -12.51 4.46
CA ALA A 6 13.48 -11.98 3.58
C ALA A 6 13.53 -12.63 2.17
N PRO A 7 12.39 -13.12 1.65
CA PRO A 7 12.31 -13.70 0.30
C PRO A 7 12.68 -12.72 -0.80
N GLU A 8 12.45 -11.41 -0.62
CA GLU A 8 12.78 -10.37 -1.61
C GLU A 8 14.30 -10.24 -1.85
N THR A 9 15.12 -10.79 -0.95
CA THR A 9 16.59 -10.59 -0.94
C THR A 9 17.38 -11.89 -0.92
N ASN A 10 16.70 -13.03 -0.78
CA ASN A 10 17.30 -14.37 -0.75
C ASN A 10 16.43 -15.35 -1.54
N GLY A 11 16.92 -15.79 -2.69
CA GLY A 11 16.19 -16.65 -3.63
C GLY A 11 15.75 -17.98 -3.03
N GLN A 12 16.54 -18.58 -2.15
CA GLN A 12 16.17 -19.81 -1.45
C GLN A 12 14.94 -19.62 -0.56
N VAL A 13 14.79 -18.44 0.05
CA VAL A 13 13.60 -18.11 0.84
C VAL A 13 12.45 -17.76 -0.10
N ALA A 14 12.70 -17.10 -1.23
CA ALA A 14 11.69 -16.81 -2.24
C ALA A 14 11.03 -18.09 -2.77
N VAL A 15 11.83 -19.07 -3.20
CA VAL A 15 11.33 -20.37 -3.70
C VAL A 15 10.50 -21.09 -2.64
N LYS A 16 11.00 -21.16 -1.40
CA LYS A 16 10.25 -21.75 -0.28
C LYS A 16 8.93 -21.03 0.00
N ALA A 17 8.93 -19.70 -0.09
CA ALA A 17 7.73 -18.90 0.16
C ALA A 17 6.69 -19.08 -0.95
N TRP A 18 7.11 -19.13 -2.22
CA TRP A 18 6.23 -19.41 -3.35
C TRP A 18 5.68 -20.84 -3.31
N GLN A 19 6.50 -21.81 -2.90
CA GLN A 19 6.07 -23.19 -2.68
C GLN A 19 4.98 -23.25 -1.59
N ALA A 20 5.20 -22.58 -0.46
CA ALA A 20 4.21 -22.53 0.62
C ALA A 20 2.89 -21.87 0.17
N LEU A 21 2.95 -20.82 -0.67
CA LEU A 21 1.73 -20.23 -1.24
C LEU A 21 1.04 -21.20 -2.22
N GLY A 22 1.81 -21.96 -3.00
CA GLY A 22 1.30 -22.97 -3.92
C GLY A 22 0.48 -24.07 -3.25
N GLU A 23 0.78 -24.41 -1.99
CA GLU A 23 -0.04 -25.34 -1.19
C GLU A 23 -1.46 -24.82 -0.96
N PHE A 24 -1.64 -23.51 -0.79
CA PHE A 24 -2.97 -22.90 -0.60
C PHE A 24 -3.74 -22.73 -1.90
N THR A 25 -3.05 -22.39 -2.99
CA THR A 25 -3.70 -22.13 -4.29
C THR A 25 -3.89 -23.39 -5.13
N GLY A 26 -3.15 -24.45 -4.83
CA GLY A 26 -3.08 -25.67 -5.65
C GLY A 26 -2.39 -25.45 -7.00
N ARG A 27 -1.57 -24.40 -7.12
CA ARG A 27 -0.87 -24.02 -8.36
C ARG A 27 0.61 -23.85 -8.07
N ASP A 28 1.46 -24.24 -9.01
CA ASP A 28 2.88 -23.92 -8.91
C ASP A 28 3.11 -22.43 -9.16
N HIS A 29 3.87 -21.80 -8.27
CA HIS A 29 4.29 -20.41 -8.34
C HIS A 29 5.82 -20.27 -8.22
N THR A 30 6.55 -21.38 -8.08
CA THR A 30 8.00 -21.36 -7.86
C THR A 30 8.76 -20.87 -9.08
N HIS A 31 8.19 -20.99 -10.29
CA HIS A 31 8.72 -20.45 -11.53
C HIS A 31 9.00 -18.93 -11.47
N LEU A 32 8.32 -18.21 -10.57
CA LEU A 32 8.50 -16.77 -10.37
C LEU A 32 9.82 -16.40 -9.67
N ALA A 33 10.49 -17.36 -9.03
CA ALA A 33 11.72 -17.12 -8.29
C ALA A 33 12.85 -18.12 -8.59
N ILE A 34 12.57 -19.25 -9.25
CA ILE A 34 13.55 -20.33 -9.47
C ILE A 34 14.77 -19.86 -10.29
N ASN A 35 14.56 -18.95 -11.24
CA ASN A 35 15.63 -18.34 -12.02
C ASN A 35 16.58 -17.47 -11.19
N LYS A 36 16.19 -17.11 -9.96
CA LYS A 36 16.94 -16.30 -9.02
C LYS A 36 17.18 -17.01 -7.68
N GLU A 37 17.04 -18.34 -7.62
CA GLU A 37 17.15 -19.10 -6.37
C GLU A 37 18.51 -18.90 -5.65
N ASP A 38 19.59 -18.81 -6.43
CA ASP A 38 20.94 -18.61 -5.91
C ASP A 38 21.23 -17.16 -5.47
N GLU A 39 20.37 -16.21 -5.86
CA GLU A 39 20.56 -14.79 -5.58
C GLU A 39 20.46 -14.52 -4.06
N LYS A 40 21.51 -13.90 -3.52
CA LYS A 40 21.60 -13.59 -2.09
C LYS A 40 22.20 -12.21 -1.91
N ILE A 41 21.35 -11.21 -1.73
CA ILE A 41 21.77 -9.82 -1.56
C ILE A 41 22.49 -9.67 -0.20
N ARG A 42 23.64 -8.99 -0.21
CA ARG A 42 24.38 -8.63 1.02
C ARG A 42 24.48 -7.14 1.18
N PHE A 43 24.64 -6.71 2.43
CA PHE A 43 24.77 -5.30 2.77
C PHE A 43 25.97 -4.64 2.07
N ARG A 44 27.11 -5.35 2.01
CA ARG A 44 28.30 -4.83 1.31
C ARG A 44 28.09 -4.69 -0.20
N ASP A 45 27.28 -5.57 -0.80
CA ASP A 45 27.00 -5.52 -2.24
C ASP A 45 26.13 -4.31 -2.59
N ILE A 46 25.12 -4.00 -1.76
CA ILE A 46 24.25 -2.83 -1.98
C ILE A 46 24.94 -1.50 -1.70
N GLN A 47 25.97 -1.49 -0.84
CA GLN A 47 26.84 -0.32 -0.67
C GLN A 47 27.66 -0.04 -1.94
N ALA A 48 28.08 -1.09 -2.66
CA ALA A 48 28.81 -0.95 -3.90
C ALA A 48 27.89 -0.56 -5.07
N GLN A 49 26.72 -1.18 -5.17
CA GLN A 49 25.73 -0.87 -6.19
C GLN A 49 24.32 -1.30 -5.74
N PRO A 50 23.28 -0.44 -5.86
CA PRO A 50 21.90 -0.84 -5.63
C PRO A 50 21.53 -2.09 -6.43
N ARG A 51 20.86 -3.04 -5.78
CA ARG A 51 20.42 -4.30 -6.39
C ARG A 51 18.90 -4.32 -6.54
N LYS A 52 18.43 -4.87 -7.65
CA LYS A 52 17.02 -5.18 -7.86
C LYS A 52 16.63 -6.38 -7.01
N ILE A 53 15.44 -6.36 -6.42
CA ILE A 53 14.95 -7.43 -5.55
C ILE A 53 14.38 -8.61 -6.37
N ILE A 54 14.02 -9.67 -5.65
CA ILE A 54 13.43 -10.90 -6.17
C ILE A 54 11.89 -10.82 -6.05
N SER A 55 11.17 -11.40 -7.00
CA SER A 55 9.72 -11.57 -6.91
C SER A 55 9.35 -12.40 -5.69
N SER A 56 8.41 -11.90 -4.88
CA SER A 56 8.05 -12.48 -3.58
C SER A 56 6.53 -12.56 -3.40
N PRO A 57 6.00 -13.64 -2.76
CA PRO A 57 4.57 -13.79 -2.50
C PRO A 57 4.02 -12.80 -1.46
N THR A 58 4.90 -12.03 -0.81
CA THR A 58 4.50 -10.89 0.02
C THR A 58 3.79 -9.82 -0.82
N TRP A 59 4.14 -9.72 -2.10
CA TRP A 59 3.68 -8.69 -3.02
C TRP A 59 2.85 -9.30 -4.16
N SER A 60 2.14 -8.43 -4.89
CA SER A 60 1.23 -8.84 -5.98
C SER A 60 1.71 -8.43 -7.37
N GLY A 61 2.94 -7.94 -7.49
CA GLY A 61 3.60 -7.61 -8.75
C GLY A 61 4.84 -8.47 -8.99
N LEU A 62 5.36 -8.42 -10.21
CA LEU A 62 6.55 -9.17 -10.61
C LEU A 62 7.75 -8.26 -10.79
N GLU A 63 8.90 -8.74 -10.33
CA GLU A 63 10.21 -8.14 -10.58
C GLU A 63 10.87 -8.86 -11.77
N SER A 64 10.48 -8.44 -12.98
CA SER A 64 10.94 -9.02 -14.24
C SER A 64 11.74 -8.00 -15.06
N GLU A 65 12.58 -8.48 -15.99
CA GLU A 65 13.25 -7.62 -16.99
C GLU A 65 12.34 -7.28 -18.17
N HIS A 66 11.25 -8.03 -18.36
CA HIS A 66 10.33 -7.87 -19.49
C HIS A 66 9.03 -7.16 -19.12
N VAL A 67 8.65 -7.19 -17.84
CA VAL A 67 7.42 -6.59 -17.31
C VAL A 67 7.78 -5.76 -16.08
N SER A 68 7.36 -4.51 -16.09
CA SER A 68 7.45 -3.62 -14.94
C SER A 68 6.53 -4.09 -13.81
N TYR A 69 6.92 -3.82 -12.57
CA TYR A 69 6.10 -4.11 -11.40
C TYR A 69 4.72 -3.45 -11.51
N ASN A 70 3.67 -4.26 -11.38
CA ASN A 70 2.27 -3.82 -11.39
C ASN A 70 1.50 -4.55 -10.28
N ALA A 71 0.83 -3.81 -9.40
CA ALA A 71 0.11 -4.41 -8.28
C ALA A 71 -1.14 -5.16 -8.76
N GLY A 72 -1.38 -6.35 -8.22
CA GLY A 72 -2.47 -7.23 -8.64
C GLY A 72 -2.15 -8.07 -9.88
N TYR A 73 -0.95 -7.95 -10.45
CA TYR A 73 -0.52 -8.74 -11.61
C TYR A 73 -0.60 -10.24 -11.31
N THR A 74 -0.09 -10.68 -10.17
CA THR A 74 -0.12 -12.10 -9.79
C THR A 74 -1.54 -12.59 -9.53
N ASN A 75 -2.43 -11.74 -8.99
CA ASN A 75 -3.83 -12.12 -8.82
C ASN A 75 -4.52 -12.42 -10.17
N VAL A 76 -4.20 -11.61 -11.19
CA VAL A 76 -4.78 -11.75 -12.54
C VAL A 76 -4.14 -12.90 -13.32
N HIS A 77 -2.81 -13.02 -13.31
CA HIS A 77 -2.08 -13.94 -14.18
C HIS A 77 -1.77 -15.29 -13.51
N GLU A 78 -1.50 -15.28 -12.21
CA GLU A 78 -1.20 -16.51 -11.42
C GLU A 78 -2.46 -17.08 -10.75
N LEU A 79 -3.59 -16.39 -10.85
CA LEU A 79 -4.89 -16.78 -10.25
C LEU A 79 -4.83 -16.90 -8.72
N ILE A 80 -3.92 -16.15 -8.09
CA ILE A 80 -3.89 -16.04 -6.63
C ILE A 80 -5.09 -15.20 -6.20
N PRO A 81 -5.97 -15.69 -5.32
CA PRO A 81 -7.14 -14.93 -4.88
C PRO A 81 -6.74 -13.69 -4.09
N TRP A 82 -7.53 -12.63 -4.19
CA TRP A 82 -7.41 -11.51 -3.25
C TRP A 82 -7.80 -12.00 -1.86
N ARG A 83 -7.16 -11.46 -0.82
CA ARG A 83 -7.45 -11.79 0.58
C ARG A 83 -8.71 -11.05 1.07
N THR A 84 -9.82 -11.24 0.36
CA THR A 84 -11.16 -10.69 0.62
C THR A 84 -12.14 -11.83 0.87
N LEU A 85 -13.34 -11.52 1.36
CA LEU A 85 -14.36 -12.54 1.64
C LEU A 85 -14.73 -13.38 0.40
N SER A 86 -14.74 -12.76 -0.78
CA SER A 86 -15.09 -13.41 -2.05
C SER A 86 -13.90 -13.97 -2.82
N GLY A 87 -12.67 -13.76 -2.35
CA GLY A 87 -11.45 -14.08 -3.10
C GLY A 87 -11.17 -13.17 -4.31
N ARG A 88 -11.98 -12.12 -4.51
CA ARG A 88 -11.96 -11.22 -5.67
C ARG A 88 -11.93 -9.75 -5.22
N GLN A 89 -11.76 -8.84 -6.17
CA GLN A 89 -11.98 -7.41 -5.91
C GLN A 89 -13.43 -7.22 -5.41
N GLN A 90 -13.57 -6.77 -4.17
CA GLN A 90 -14.85 -6.75 -3.46
C GLN A 90 -15.53 -5.39 -3.61
N LEU A 91 -16.49 -5.32 -4.54
CA LEU A 91 -17.28 -4.10 -4.76
C LEU A 91 -18.34 -3.89 -3.67
N TYR A 92 -18.85 -4.97 -3.07
CA TYR A 92 -19.91 -4.93 -2.05
C TYR A 92 -19.35 -5.24 -0.66
N GLN A 93 -19.51 -4.32 0.27
CA GLN A 93 -19.08 -4.44 1.67
C GLN A 93 -20.27 -4.81 2.56
N ASP A 94 -20.38 -6.09 2.93
CA ASP A 94 -21.56 -6.67 3.60
C ASP A 94 -21.50 -6.63 5.13
N HIS A 95 -20.37 -6.21 5.70
CA HIS A 95 -20.21 -6.05 7.14
C HIS A 95 -21.35 -5.18 7.72
N PRO A 96 -21.98 -5.56 8.86
CA PRO A 96 -23.15 -4.84 9.39
C PRO A 96 -22.94 -3.32 9.54
N TRP A 97 -21.74 -2.88 9.93
CA TRP A 97 -21.43 -1.44 9.99
C TRP A 97 -21.40 -0.79 8.60
N MET A 98 -20.78 -1.42 7.61
CA MET A 98 -20.72 -0.88 6.24
C MET A 98 -22.12 -0.72 5.65
N ARG A 99 -23.04 -1.65 5.94
CA ARG A 99 -24.45 -1.53 5.56
C ARG A 99 -25.16 -0.42 6.33
N ALA A 100 -25.05 -0.41 7.66
CA ALA A 100 -25.73 0.56 8.53
C ALA A 100 -25.29 2.01 8.26
N PHE A 101 -24.00 2.23 7.99
CA PHE A 101 -23.46 3.54 7.66
C PHE A 101 -23.68 3.93 6.20
N GLY A 102 -24.25 3.08 5.34
CA GLY A 102 -24.47 3.39 3.92
C GLY A 102 -23.17 3.40 3.09
N GLU A 103 -22.23 2.52 3.41
CA GLU A 103 -20.92 2.31 2.74
C GLU A 103 -20.83 0.93 2.07
N SER A 104 -21.95 0.20 1.96
CA SER A 104 -21.96 -1.12 1.32
C SER A 104 -21.61 -1.10 -0.17
N LEU A 105 -21.87 0.02 -0.84
CA LEU A 105 -21.43 0.34 -2.20
C LEU A 105 -20.88 1.78 -2.20
N VAL A 106 -20.11 2.12 -3.24
CA VAL A 106 -19.62 3.48 -3.42
C VAL A 106 -20.78 4.45 -3.62
N VAL A 107 -20.78 5.53 -2.83
CA VAL A 107 -21.76 6.61 -2.89
C VAL A 107 -21.05 7.96 -2.74
N TYR A 108 -21.63 9.01 -3.31
CA TYR A 108 -21.14 10.36 -3.07
C TYR A 108 -21.36 10.76 -1.60
N ARG A 109 -20.33 11.32 -0.97
CA ARG A 109 -20.41 11.93 0.36
C ARG A 109 -19.84 13.35 0.34
N PRO A 110 -20.60 14.36 0.79
CA PRO A 110 -20.05 15.69 0.95
C PRO A 110 -19.00 15.72 2.07
N PRO A 111 -18.07 16.69 2.06
CA PRO A 111 -17.18 16.94 3.20
C PRO A 111 -17.99 17.15 4.48
N ILE A 112 -17.54 16.55 5.59
CA ILE A 112 -18.20 16.73 6.89
C ILE A 112 -17.99 18.17 7.40
N ASP A 113 -19.00 18.71 8.08
CA ASP A 113 -18.85 19.96 8.82
C ASP A 113 -18.18 19.70 10.17
N THR A 114 -16.96 20.20 10.33
CA THR A 114 -16.19 20.08 11.58
C THR A 114 -16.65 21.03 12.67
N ARG A 115 -17.51 22.02 12.35
CA ARG A 115 -18.01 23.07 13.27
C ARG A 115 -16.90 23.84 14.00
N SER A 116 -15.70 23.88 13.44
CA SER A 116 -14.52 24.46 14.09
C SER A 116 -14.48 25.99 14.01
N VAL A 117 -15.30 26.61 13.15
CA VAL A 117 -15.29 28.07 12.90
C VAL A 117 -16.48 28.77 13.57
N SER A 118 -17.61 28.09 13.75
CA SER A 118 -18.86 28.71 14.25
C SER A 118 -18.74 29.31 15.65
N HIS A 119 -17.87 28.75 16.51
CA HIS A 119 -17.64 29.24 17.87
C HIS A 119 -16.49 30.24 17.98
N MET A 120 -15.77 30.56 16.89
CA MET A 120 -14.64 31.49 16.92
C MET A 120 -15.08 32.97 17.01
N HIS A 121 -16.37 33.28 16.87
CA HIS A 121 -16.90 34.64 16.95
C HIS A 121 -16.78 35.28 18.36
N GLU A 122 -16.53 34.48 19.39
CA GLU A 122 -16.31 34.95 20.77
C GLU A 122 -14.91 35.54 20.97
N ILE A 123 -14.01 35.41 19.98
CA ILE A 123 -12.66 35.96 20.03
C ILE A 123 -12.71 37.42 19.54
N PRO A 124 -12.15 38.39 20.32
CA PRO A 124 -12.17 39.79 19.93
C PRO A 124 -11.47 40.04 18.58
N PRO A 125 -12.09 40.82 17.67
CA PRO A 125 -11.51 41.10 16.36
C PRO A 125 -10.29 42.01 16.46
N ASN A 126 -9.31 41.82 15.57
CA ASN A 126 -8.10 42.65 15.49
C ASN A 126 -8.28 43.92 14.61
N GLY A 127 -9.50 44.19 14.13
CA GLY A 127 -9.83 45.33 13.28
C GLY A 127 -9.76 45.09 11.76
N PHE A 128 -9.36 43.88 11.30
CA PHE A 128 -9.34 43.50 9.88
C PHE A 128 -10.50 42.53 9.52
N PRO A 129 -10.93 42.47 8.24
CA PRO A 129 -11.99 41.56 7.82
C PRO A 129 -11.56 40.09 7.83
N GLU A 130 -12.43 39.21 8.33
CA GLU A 130 -12.19 37.77 8.45
C GLU A 130 -12.99 36.97 7.40
N LYS A 131 -12.43 35.85 6.92
CA LYS A 131 -13.09 34.97 5.94
C LYS A 131 -12.76 33.51 6.21
N ALA A 132 -13.80 32.68 6.30
CA ALA A 132 -13.64 31.23 6.41
C ALA A 132 -13.21 30.63 5.07
N LEU A 133 -12.16 29.79 5.09
CA LEU A 133 -11.61 29.10 3.94
C LEU A 133 -11.35 27.63 4.29
N ASN A 134 -11.31 26.77 3.26
CA ASN A 134 -10.88 25.38 3.45
C ASN A 134 -9.36 25.33 3.67
N PHE A 135 -8.95 24.74 4.80
CA PHE A 135 -7.54 24.64 5.16
C PHE A 135 -6.94 23.33 4.65
N LEU A 136 -6.36 23.38 3.44
CA LEU A 136 -5.76 22.21 2.79
C LEU A 136 -4.26 22.11 3.10
N THR A 137 -3.83 21.02 3.74
CA THR A 137 -2.40 20.77 4.04
C THR A 137 -1.75 19.87 2.99
N ARG A 138 -1.57 20.40 1.77
CA ARG A 138 -0.83 19.68 0.71
C ARG A 138 0.63 19.49 1.10
N THR A 139 1.22 18.36 0.70
CA THR A 139 2.66 18.12 0.84
C THR A 139 3.48 19.25 0.22
N ARG A 140 4.48 19.74 0.95
CA ARG A 140 5.36 20.83 0.52
C ARG A 140 6.29 20.37 -0.60
N ASN A 141 6.48 21.21 -1.62
CA ASN A 141 7.39 20.92 -2.74
C ASN A 141 8.89 20.92 -2.34
N GLY A 142 9.27 21.74 -1.36
CA GLY A 142 10.68 22.01 -1.00
C GLY A 142 11.22 21.31 0.25
N GLY A 143 10.57 20.26 0.76
CA GLY A 143 11.16 19.48 1.85
C GLY A 143 10.29 18.36 2.40
N PHE A 144 10.92 17.26 2.81
CA PHE A 144 10.27 16.04 3.28
C PHE A 144 10.08 16.07 4.80
N THR A 145 8.88 16.45 5.25
CA THR A 145 8.39 16.27 6.63
C THR A 145 6.86 16.16 6.60
N PRO A 146 6.23 15.37 7.49
CA PRO A 146 4.78 15.39 7.63
C PRO A 146 4.30 16.80 8.00
N PRO A 147 3.06 17.17 7.64
CA PRO A 147 2.49 18.44 8.07
C PRO A 147 2.37 18.43 9.59
N THR A 148 3.34 19.02 10.29
CA THR A 148 3.10 19.49 11.66
C THR A 148 2.07 20.59 11.52
N ALA A 149 0.86 20.35 12.03
CA ALA A 149 -0.12 21.41 12.22
C ALA A 149 0.52 22.48 13.11
N LYS A 150 1.08 23.52 12.48
CA LYS A 150 1.29 24.78 13.18
C LYS A 150 -0.10 25.36 13.28
N THR A 151 -0.71 25.21 14.45
CA THR A 151 -1.83 26.04 14.89
C THR A 151 -1.40 27.50 14.68
N CYS A 152 -2.14 28.21 13.84
CA CYS A 152 -2.12 29.67 13.82
C CYS A 152 -2.77 30.20 15.10
#